data_AF-A0A9I9DLQ9-F1
#
_entry.id   AF-A0A9I9DLQ9-F1
#
_cell.length_a   1.000
_cell.length_b   1.000
_cell.length_c   1.000
_cell.angle_alpha   90.00
_cell.angle_beta   90.00
_cell.angle_gamma   90.00
#
_symmetry.space_group_name_H-M   'P 1'
#
loop_
_entity.id
_entity.type
_entity.pdbx_description
1 polymer ?
#
loop_
_entity_poly.entity_id
_entity_poly.type
_entity_poly.pdbx_seq_one_letter_code
_entity_poly.pdbx_strand_id
1 'polypeptide(L)'
;MGLLLHSFILVPYHGWRISHRTHHQNHGNVEKDESWVPLTKKTYKQLERRTRILRFTLPFPILAYPFYLMWRSPGKEGSHFNPYSDLFAPSERKDIVISTSCWTLMAVLLVYLSFVFGPFQIFKLYGVPYWIFVMWLDVVTYLHHHGYEQKLPWYRGEEWTYLRGGLTTVDRDYGLFNNIHHDIGTHVIHHLFPQIPHYHLVEATKAAKGVLGKYYREPKKSGPIPIHLVNNLVNSLKQDHYVSDQGNIVFYQTDPYLYHY
;
A
#
# COMPACT_ATOMS: atom_id res chain seq x y z
N MET A 1 8.53 -4.04 -20.85
CA MET A 1 7.36 -3.16 -20.64
C MET A 1 7.33 -2.55 -19.23
N GLY A 2 7.30 -3.36 -18.16
CA GLY A 2 7.17 -2.86 -16.77
C GLY A 2 8.17 -1.77 -16.37
N LEU A 3 9.47 -2.00 -16.59
CA LEU A 3 10.54 -1.05 -16.26
C LEU A 3 10.33 0.35 -16.86
N LEU A 4 10.00 0.42 -18.15
CA LEU A 4 9.80 1.69 -18.85
C LEU A 4 8.57 2.42 -18.32
N LEU A 5 7.41 1.75 -18.30
CA LEU A 5 6.15 2.36 -17.88
C LEU A 5 6.21 2.89 -16.44
N HIS A 6 6.82 2.14 -15.52
CA HIS A 6 6.95 2.57 -14.12
C HIS A 6 7.92 3.75 -13.97
N SER A 7 8.95 3.85 -14.82
CA SER A 7 9.84 5.01 -14.82
C SER A 7 9.08 6.29 -15.14
N PHE A 8 8.15 6.27 -16.12
CA PHE A 8 7.30 7.41 -16.49
C PHE A 8 6.33 7.87 -15.40
N ILE A 9 6.09 7.05 -14.37
CA ILE A 9 5.31 7.41 -13.18
C ILE A 9 6.18 7.48 -11.92
N LEU A 10 7.49 7.68 -12.08
CA LEU A 10 8.47 7.81 -10.99
C LEU A 10 8.44 6.67 -9.97
N VAL A 11 8.26 5.44 -10.44
CA VAL A 11 8.36 4.22 -9.61
C VAL A 11 9.59 3.40 -10.02
N PRO A 12 10.50 3.05 -9.09
CA PRO A 12 11.61 2.15 -9.39
C PRO A 12 11.07 0.73 -9.56
N TYR A 13 10.83 0.30 -10.80
CA TYR A 13 10.09 -0.93 -11.12
C TYR A 13 10.52 -2.16 -10.34
N HIS A 14 11.81 -2.54 -10.37
CA HIS A 14 12.26 -3.75 -9.67
C HIS A 14 12.24 -3.56 -8.15
N GLY A 15 12.60 -2.37 -7.65
CA GLY A 15 12.51 -2.06 -6.22
C GLY A 15 11.10 -2.28 -5.69
N TRP A 16 10.11 -1.68 -6.34
CA TRP A 16 8.70 -1.84 -5.98
C TRP A 16 8.18 -3.26 -6.24
N ARG A 17 8.49 -3.87 -7.39
CA ARG A 17 8.04 -5.25 -7.72
C ARG A 17 8.52 -6.26 -6.67
N ILE A 18 9.77 -6.14 -6.22
CA ILE A 18 10.35 -7.08 -5.25
C ILE A 18 9.73 -6.86 -3.86
N SER A 19 9.61 -5.62 -3.38
CA SER A 19 8.97 -5.36 -2.09
C SER A 19 7.48 -5.73 -2.09
N HIS A 20 6.79 -5.52 -3.22
CA HIS A 20 5.41 -5.96 -3.43
C HIS A 20 5.29 -7.49 -3.40
N ARG A 21 6.24 -8.23 -4.00
CA ARG A 21 6.30 -9.69 -3.87
C ARG A 21 6.47 -10.11 -2.39
N THR A 22 7.33 -9.41 -1.64
CA THR A 22 7.53 -9.68 -0.21
C THR A 22 6.25 -9.41 0.59
N HIS A 23 5.51 -8.34 0.28
CA HIS A 23 4.19 -8.08 0.84
C HIS A 23 3.22 -9.24 0.54
N HIS A 24 3.14 -9.70 -0.70
CA HIS A 24 2.29 -10.86 -1.04
C HIS A 24 2.70 -12.14 -0.33
N GLN A 25 3.97 -12.34 -0.02
CA GLN A 25 4.43 -13.53 0.70
C GLN A 25 4.15 -13.47 2.21
N ASN A 26 3.95 -12.27 2.76
CA ASN A 26 3.92 -12.05 4.21
C ASN A 26 2.70 -11.25 4.69
N HIS A 27 1.71 -11.02 3.83
CA HIS A 27 0.56 -10.17 4.15
C HIS A 27 -0.11 -10.56 5.47
N GLY A 28 -0.45 -9.58 6.30
CA GLY A 28 -1.07 -9.79 7.61
C GLY A 28 -0.13 -10.31 8.71
N ASN A 29 1.19 -10.39 8.44
CA ASN A 29 2.22 -10.64 9.44
C ASN A 29 2.78 -9.33 10.00
N VAL A 30 2.76 -9.13 11.32
CA VAL A 30 3.24 -7.86 11.92
C VAL A 30 4.73 -7.59 11.66
N GLU A 31 5.55 -8.64 11.53
CA GLU A 31 7.01 -8.54 11.47
C GLU A 31 7.54 -8.57 10.05
N LYS A 32 6.94 -9.42 9.20
CA LYS A 32 7.45 -9.74 7.86
C LYS A 32 6.74 -9.01 6.72
N ASP A 33 5.54 -8.47 6.94
CA ASP A 33 4.82 -7.71 5.92
C ASP A 33 5.54 -6.37 5.63
N GLU A 34 5.42 -5.84 4.41
CA GLU A 34 6.17 -4.69 3.91
C GLU A 34 5.36 -3.42 3.71
N SER A 35 4.08 -3.54 3.33
CA SER A 35 3.24 -2.42 2.96
C SER A 35 2.08 -2.28 3.94
N TRP A 36 1.79 -1.05 4.34
CA TRP A 36 0.71 -0.73 5.27
C TRP A 36 0.70 -1.56 6.58
N VAL A 37 1.87 -2.05 7.00
CA VAL A 37 2.07 -2.81 8.23
C VAL A 37 1.77 -1.94 9.47
N PRO A 38 1.14 -2.49 10.53
CA PRO A 38 0.88 -1.76 11.76
C PRO A 38 2.17 -1.39 12.47
N LEU A 39 2.18 -0.22 13.12
CA LEU A 39 3.22 0.10 14.08
C LEU A 39 2.99 -0.72 15.35
N THR A 40 4.05 -1.33 15.89
CA THR A 40 4.02 -1.82 17.27
C THR A 40 3.85 -0.63 18.22
N LYS A 41 3.25 -0.84 19.39
CA LYS A 41 3.06 0.22 20.40
C LYS A 41 4.40 0.85 20.79
N LYS A 42 5.47 0.05 20.89
CA LYS A 42 6.84 0.52 21.11
C LYS A 42 7.29 1.47 19.99
N THR A 43 7.23 1.04 18.73
CA THR A 43 7.64 1.87 17.58
C THR A 43 6.80 3.15 17.50
N TYR A 44 5.48 3.04 17.65
CA TYR A 44 4.57 4.18 17.65
C TYR A 44 4.95 5.23 18.70
N LYS A 45 5.27 4.81 19.93
CA LYS A 45 5.68 5.73 21.02
C LYS A 45 7.04 6.39 20.79
N GLN A 46 7.93 5.75 20.03
CA GLN A 46 9.24 6.31 19.68
C GLN A 46 9.14 7.39 18.60
N LEU A 47 8.04 7.43 17.83
CA LEU A 47 7.83 8.48 16.83
C LEU A 47 7.53 9.83 17.48
N GLU A 48 8.16 10.87 16.94
CA GLU A 48 7.78 12.24 17.24
C GLU A 48 6.28 12.46 17.06
N ARG A 49 5.70 13.30 17.92
CA ARG A 49 4.26 13.61 17.87
C ARG A 49 3.86 14.13 16.49
N ARG A 50 4.69 14.96 15.85
CA ARG A 50 4.44 15.48 14.50
C ARG A 50 4.32 14.36 13.47
N THR A 51 5.26 13.42 13.48
CA THR A 51 5.24 12.24 12.59
C THR A 51 3.98 11.41 12.79
N ARG A 52 3.55 11.20 14.04
CA ARG A 52 2.28 10.52 14.32
C ARG A 52 1.09 11.29 13.76
N ILE A 53 0.99 12.60 14.00
CA ILE A 53 -0.11 13.42 13.48
C ILE A 53 -0.15 13.37 11.94
N LEU A 54 0.98 13.55 11.27
CA LEU A 54 1.07 13.47 9.80
C LEU A 54 0.64 12.08 9.31
N ARG A 55 1.12 10.99 9.93
CA ARG A 55 0.80 9.62 9.53
C ARG A 55 -0.69 9.26 9.60
N PHE A 56 -1.48 9.96 10.42
CA PHE A 56 -2.90 9.63 10.64
C PHE A 56 -3.86 10.75 10.27
N THR A 57 -3.39 11.84 9.65
CA THR A 57 -4.23 12.99 9.30
C THR A 57 -4.17 13.29 7.81
N LEU A 58 -5.31 13.27 7.12
CA LEU A 58 -5.36 13.65 5.70
C LEU A 58 -4.84 15.08 5.49
N PRO A 59 -4.15 15.35 4.36
CA PRO A 59 -3.93 14.47 3.21
C PRO A 59 -2.62 13.65 3.28
N PHE A 60 -1.84 13.74 4.34
CA PHE A 60 -0.46 13.22 4.34
C PHE A 60 -0.34 11.69 4.11
N PRO A 61 -1.23 10.82 4.62
CA PRO A 61 -1.15 9.38 4.37
C PRO A 61 -1.38 9.00 2.91
N ILE A 62 -2.16 9.81 2.17
CA ILE A 62 -2.43 9.59 0.74
C ILE A 62 -1.38 10.25 -0.15
N LEU A 63 -0.30 10.76 0.42
CA LEU A 63 0.87 11.29 -0.29
C LEU A 63 2.12 10.49 0.06
N ALA A 64 1.96 9.34 0.72
CA ALA A 64 3.03 8.62 1.40
C ALA A 64 3.89 7.81 0.43
N TYR A 65 3.34 7.32 -0.69
CA TYR A 65 4.01 6.37 -1.56
C TYR A 65 5.43 6.78 -2.00
N PRO A 66 5.70 8.02 -2.48
CA PRO A 66 7.05 8.41 -2.88
C PRO A 66 8.04 8.39 -1.69
N PHE A 67 7.58 8.76 -0.50
CA PHE A 67 8.38 8.73 0.72
C PHE A 67 8.61 7.30 1.23
N TYR A 68 7.61 6.43 1.10
CA TYR A 68 7.75 4.99 1.33
C TYR A 68 8.80 4.36 0.42
N LEU A 69 8.84 4.76 -0.86
CA LEU A 69 9.89 4.29 -1.78
C LEU A 69 11.29 4.73 -1.30
N MET A 70 11.43 5.95 -0.79
CA MET A 70 12.70 6.49 -0.31
C MET A 70 13.17 5.89 1.02
N TRP A 71 12.28 5.75 2.02
CA TRP A 71 12.67 5.45 3.41
C TRP A 71 11.94 4.26 4.07
N ARG A 72 11.04 3.58 3.35
CA ARG A 72 10.12 2.55 3.89
C ARG A 72 9.25 3.07 5.03
N SER A 73 8.44 2.17 5.60
CA SER A 73 7.57 2.47 6.74
C SER A 73 8.38 2.61 8.04
N PRO A 74 7.93 3.44 9.01
CA PRO A 74 8.60 3.55 10.30
C PRO A 74 8.73 2.18 10.99
N GLY A 75 9.91 1.90 11.54
CA GLY A 75 10.26 0.58 12.07
C GLY A 75 10.93 -0.37 11.07
N LYS A 76 11.06 0.05 9.81
CA LYS A 76 11.85 -0.61 8.77
C LYS A 76 12.91 0.37 8.24
N GLU A 77 14.05 -0.15 7.80
CA GLU A 77 15.17 0.65 7.30
C GLU A 77 15.45 0.38 5.83
N GLY A 78 16.10 1.32 5.14
CA GLY A 78 16.49 1.14 3.74
C GLY A 78 15.53 1.76 2.74
N SER A 79 15.73 1.45 1.46
CA SER A 79 15.17 2.21 0.34
C SER A 79 14.96 1.33 -0.87
N HIS A 80 13.90 1.59 -1.62
CA HIS A 80 13.61 0.89 -2.87
C HIS A 80 14.60 1.22 -3.99
N PHE A 81 15.41 2.28 -3.80
CA PHE A 81 16.43 2.72 -4.75
C PHE A 81 17.84 2.19 -4.42
N ASN A 82 18.05 1.70 -3.20
CA ASN A 82 19.36 1.25 -2.73
C ASN A 82 19.53 -0.26 -2.95
N PRO A 83 20.43 -0.73 -3.83
CA PRO A 83 20.67 -2.16 -4.06
C PRO A 83 21.16 -2.90 -2.81
N TYR A 84 21.65 -2.21 -1.79
CA TYR A 84 22.10 -2.81 -0.52
C TYR A 84 21.04 -2.73 0.58
N SER A 85 19.81 -2.30 0.27
CA SER A 85 18.71 -2.43 1.22
C SER A 85 18.47 -3.91 1.56
N ASP A 86 18.16 -4.16 2.83
CA ASP A 86 17.66 -5.43 3.37
C ASP A 86 16.38 -5.96 2.69
N LEU A 87 15.69 -5.13 1.90
CA LEU A 87 14.60 -5.51 1.01
C LEU A 87 15.00 -6.52 -0.06
N PHE A 88 16.27 -6.56 -0.45
CA PHE A 88 16.72 -7.22 -1.67
C PHE A 88 17.77 -8.29 -1.38
N ALA A 89 17.61 -9.45 -2.02
CA ALA A 89 18.66 -10.47 -2.01
C ALA A 89 19.89 -9.99 -2.80
N PRO A 90 21.11 -10.49 -2.49
CA PRO A 90 22.31 -10.13 -3.26
C PRO A 90 22.20 -10.38 -4.78
N SER A 91 21.40 -11.38 -5.19
CA SER A 91 21.13 -11.69 -6.59
C SER A 91 20.26 -10.65 -7.31
N GLU A 92 19.50 -9.83 -6.56
CA GLU A 92 18.54 -8.86 -7.10
C GLU A 92 19.15 -7.46 -7.25
N ARG A 93 20.37 -7.23 -6.77
CA ARG A 93 21.00 -5.90 -6.74
C ARG A 93 21.10 -5.24 -8.12
N LYS A 94 21.40 -6.02 -9.16
CA LYS A 94 21.52 -5.51 -10.54
C LYS A 94 20.19 -4.92 -11.03
N ASP A 95 19.08 -5.59 -10.72
CA ASP A 95 17.74 -5.15 -11.07
C ASP A 95 17.39 -3.80 -10.43
N ILE A 96 17.84 -3.59 -9.17
CA ILE A 96 17.66 -2.32 -8.46
C ILE A 96 18.47 -1.21 -9.12
N VAL A 97 19.74 -1.45 -9.44
CA VAL A 97 20.59 -0.47 -10.14
C VAL A 97 19.97 -0.05 -11.48
N ILE A 98 19.46 -1.02 -12.26
CA ILE A 98 18.79 -0.75 -13.55
C ILE A 98 17.54 0.13 -13.33
N SER A 99 16.69 -0.23 -12.35
CA SER A 99 15.47 0.54 -12.05
C SER A 99 15.76 1.96 -11.59
N THR A 100 16.70 2.12 -10.66
CA THR A 100 17.12 3.42 -10.14
C THR A 100 17.73 4.28 -11.25
N SER A 101 18.47 3.68 -12.18
CA SER A 101 19.01 4.39 -13.35
C SER A 101 17.90 4.89 -14.28
N CYS A 102 16.93 4.04 -14.65
CA CYS A 102 15.80 4.46 -15.49
C CYS A 102 14.94 5.54 -14.82
N TRP A 103 14.69 5.39 -13.52
CA TRP A 103 13.99 6.41 -12.72
C TRP A 103 14.75 7.74 -12.72
N THR A 104 16.07 7.71 -12.52
CA THR A 104 16.93 8.90 -12.49
C THR A 104 16.94 9.60 -13.85
N LEU A 105 17.01 8.84 -14.95
CA LEU A 105 16.91 9.39 -16.30
C LEU A 105 15.56 10.08 -16.54
N MET A 106 14.45 9.50 -16.07
CA MET A 106 13.15 10.16 -16.15
C MET A 106 13.09 11.45 -15.31
N ALA A 107 13.62 11.43 -14.08
CA ALA A 107 13.68 12.62 -13.23
C ALA A 107 14.51 13.74 -13.87
N VAL A 108 15.69 13.42 -14.42
CA VAL A 108 16.54 14.36 -15.16
C VAL A 108 15.82 14.90 -16.39
N LEU A 109 15.10 14.05 -17.13
CA LEU A 109 14.29 14.49 -18.27
C LEU A 109 13.23 15.50 -17.84
N LEU A 110 12.50 15.25 -16.75
CA LEU A 110 11.49 16.19 -16.24
C LEU A 110 12.10 17.53 -15.80
N VAL A 111 13.28 17.50 -15.18
CA VAL A 111 14.02 18.72 -14.82
C VAL A 111 14.41 19.48 -16.09
N TYR A 112 14.99 18.80 -17.08
CA TYR A 112 15.34 19.40 -18.37
C TYR A 112 14.12 20.02 -19.06
N LEU A 113 13.01 19.29 -19.16
CA LEU A 113 11.76 19.78 -19.75
C LEU A 113 11.19 20.98 -18.98
N SER A 114 11.44 21.07 -17.66
CA SER A 114 11.04 22.22 -16.85
C SER A 114 11.82 23.48 -17.22
N PHE A 115 13.09 23.36 -17.65
CA PHE A 115 13.85 24.49 -18.19
C PHE A 115 13.42 24.87 -19.62
N VAL A 116 13.01 23.90 -20.44
CA VAL A 116 12.60 24.14 -21.84
C VAL A 116 11.19 24.75 -21.94
N PHE A 117 10.22 24.17 -21.23
CA PHE A 117 8.80 24.52 -21.33
C PHE A 117 8.27 25.34 -20.15
N GLY A 118 9.12 25.57 -19.13
CA GLY A 118 8.77 26.26 -17.89
C GLY A 118 8.27 25.30 -16.81
N PRO A 119 8.69 25.49 -15.54
CA PRO A 119 8.38 24.55 -14.46
C PRO A 119 6.88 24.47 -14.15
N PHE A 120 6.14 25.57 -14.29
CA PHE A 120 4.69 25.58 -14.08
C PHE A 120 3.94 24.73 -15.12
N GLN A 121 4.41 24.72 -16.37
CA GLN A 121 3.78 23.92 -17.42
C GLN A 121 4.02 22.43 -17.20
N ILE A 122 5.25 22.04 -16.84
CA ILE A 122 5.56 20.64 -16.48
C ILE A 122 4.82 20.21 -15.21
N PHE A 123 4.70 21.09 -14.21
CA PHE A 123 3.91 20.80 -13.02
C PHE A 123 2.44 20.51 -13.37
N LYS A 124 1.80 21.31 -14.23
CA LYS A 124 0.41 21.05 -14.66
C LYS A 124 0.26 19.76 -15.47
N LEU A 125 1.16 19.50 -16.42
CA LEU A 125 1.04 18.37 -17.35
C LEU A 125 1.50 17.03 -16.76
N TYR A 126 2.46 17.07 -15.83
CA TYR A 126 3.06 15.88 -15.25
C TYR A 126 2.87 15.81 -13.74
N GLY A 127 3.22 16.88 -13.03
CA GLY A 127 3.18 16.92 -11.56
C GLY A 127 1.78 16.68 -10.99
N VAL A 128 0.76 17.38 -11.51
CA VAL A 128 -0.63 17.25 -11.04
C VAL A 128 -1.18 15.85 -11.32
N PRO A 129 -1.11 15.28 -12.54
CA PRO A 129 -1.52 13.89 -12.79
C PRO A 129 -0.76 12.87 -11.95
N TYR A 130 0.55 13.06 -11.77
CA TYR A 130 1.38 12.17 -10.92
C TYR A 130 0.88 12.15 -9.48
N TRP A 131 0.60 13.32 -8.88
CA TRP A 131 0.09 13.36 -7.51
C TRP A 131 -1.33 12.80 -7.37
N ILE A 132 -2.18 12.96 -8.40
CA ILE A 132 -3.50 12.29 -8.44
C ILE A 132 -3.31 10.76 -8.46
N PHE A 133 -2.37 10.26 -9.27
CA PHE A 133 -2.01 8.84 -9.27
C PHE A 133 -1.52 8.36 -7.90
N VAL A 134 -0.60 9.10 -7.26
CA VAL A 134 -0.09 8.77 -5.92
C VAL A 134 -1.22 8.71 -4.90
N MET A 135 -2.08 9.73 -4.87
CA MET A 135 -3.25 9.77 -3.99
C MET A 135 -4.20 8.59 -4.21
N TRP A 136 -4.47 8.25 -5.47
CA TRP A 136 -5.31 7.12 -5.80
C TRP A 136 -4.69 5.79 -5.38
N LEU A 137 -3.39 5.59 -5.66
CA LEU A 137 -2.66 4.36 -5.29
C LEU A 137 -2.64 4.15 -3.78
N ASP A 138 -2.32 5.19 -3.00
CA ASP A 138 -2.29 5.11 -1.54
C ASP A 138 -3.68 4.83 -0.96
N VAL A 139 -4.75 5.46 -1.49
CA VAL A 139 -6.12 5.18 -1.05
C VAL A 139 -6.52 3.73 -1.32
N VAL A 140 -6.32 3.24 -2.55
CA VAL A 140 -6.73 1.88 -2.94
C VAL A 140 -5.96 0.84 -2.13
N THR A 141 -4.64 0.95 -2.08
CA THR A 141 -3.81 -0.01 -1.35
C THR A 141 -4.07 0.04 0.15
N TYR A 142 -4.26 1.21 0.75
CA TYR A 142 -4.60 1.31 2.17
C TYR A 142 -5.94 0.65 2.50
N LEU A 143 -7.00 0.95 1.74
CA LEU A 143 -8.36 0.45 1.97
C LEU A 143 -8.50 -1.06 1.76
N HIS A 144 -7.58 -1.66 1.03
CA HIS A 144 -7.48 -3.11 0.88
C HIS A 144 -6.94 -3.82 2.14
N HIS A 145 -6.29 -3.09 3.04
CA HIS A 145 -5.72 -3.62 4.29
C HIS A 145 -6.34 -3.00 5.56
N HIS A 146 -7.19 -1.97 5.41
CA HIS A 146 -7.75 -1.18 6.51
C HIS A 146 -9.24 -0.87 6.31
N GLY A 147 -9.88 -0.37 7.37
CA GLY A 147 -11.21 0.23 7.29
C GLY A 147 -12.36 -0.74 7.05
N TYR A 148 -12.22 -2.00 7.46
CA TYR A 148 -13.36 -2.90 7.59
C TYR A 148 -14.15 -2.56 8.86
N GLU A 149 -15.47 -2.82 8.86
CA GLU A 149 -16.37 -2.48 9.98
C GLU A 149 -15.93 -3.12 11.30
N GLN A 150 -15.36 -4.32 11.22
CA GLN A 150 -14.75 -5.03 12.33
C GLN A 150 -13.23 -4.99 12.20
N LYS A 151 -12.50 -4.80 13.31
CA LYS A 151 -11.03 -4.84 13.26
C LYS A 151 -10.58 -6.23 12.84
N LEU A 152 -9.72 -6.28 11.84
CA LEU A 152 -9.13 -7.52 11.35
C LEU A 152 -7.84 -7.82 12.13
N PRO A 153 -7.57 -9.10 12.41
CA PRO A 153 -6.38 -9.49 13.15
C PRO A 153 -5.12 -9.30 12.30
N TRP A 154 -4.02 -9.02 12.99
CA TRP A 154 -2.67 -9.20 12.51
C TRP A 154 -2.01 -10.32 13.31
N TYR A 155 -1.13 -11.07 12.67
CA TYR A 155 -0.57 -12.30 13.24
C TYR A 155 0.94 -12.22 13.43
N ARG A 156 1.46 -13.00 14.40
CA ARG A 156 2.89 -13.23 14.66
C ARG A 156 3.17 -14.71 14.86
N GLY A 157 4.44 -15.09 14.71
CA GLY A 157 4.91 -16.45 15.00
C GLY A 157 4.06 -17.53 14.34
N GLU A 158 3.69 -18.55 15.11
CA GLU A 158 2.95 -19.73 14.64
C GLU A 158 1.47 -19.45 14.32
N GLU A 159 0.91 -18.32 14.78
CA GLU A 159 -0.48 -17.93 14.47
C GLU A 159 -0.62 -17.36 13.06
N TRP A 160 0.50 -16.97 12.43
CA TRP A 160 0.50 -16.53 11.05
C TRP A 160 0.60 -17.73 10.11
N THR A 161 -0.34 -17.80 9.17
CA THR A 161 -0.23 -18.62 7.96
C THR A 161 -0.55 -17.77 6.75
N TYR A 162 -0.04 -18.16 5.58
CA TYR A 162 -0.34 -17.48 4.32
C TYR A 162 -1.85 -17.30 4.15
N LEU A 163 -2.65 -18.35 4.30
CA LEU A 163 -4.11 -18.27 4.17
C LEU A 163 -4.74 -17.31 5.18
N ARG A 164 -4.37 -17.37 6.47
CA ARG A 164 -4.92 -16.49 7.51
C ARG A 164 -4.63 -15.02 7.20
N GLY A 165 -3.40 -14.71 6.80
CA GLY A 165 -3.02 -13.36 6.40
C GLY A 165 -3.76 -12.88 5.14
N GLY A 166 -3.97 -13.75 4.15
CA GLY A 166 -4.65 -13.35 2.91
C GLY A 166 -6.12 -13.03 3.17
N LEU A 167 -6.74 -13.79 4.07
CA LEU A 167 -8.12 -13.57 4.53
C LEU A 167 -8.30 -12.35 5.43
N THR A 168 -7.26 -11.57 5.74
CA THR A 168 -7.40 -10.26 6.43
C THR A 168 -7.35 -9.09 5.47
N THR A 169 -7.16 -9.33 4.17
CA THR A 169 -7.39 -8.31 3.15
C THR A 169 -8.89 -8.08 2.93
N VAL A 170 -9.22 -6.94 2.35
CA VAL A 170 -10.60 -6.46 2.20
C VAL A 170 -10.88 -6.16 0.75
N ASP A 171 -11.85 -6.89 0.18
CA ASP A 171 -12.39 -6.54 -1.12
C ASP A 171 -13.13 -5.20 -1.05
N ARG A 172 -13.02 -4.39 -2.10
CA ARG A 172 -13.64 -3.06 -2.20
C ARG A 172 -14.29 -2.87 -3.55
N ASP A 173 -15.49 -2.29 -3.55
CA ASP A 173 -16.16 -1.86 -4.77
C ASP A 173 -15.93 -0.34 -4.96
N TYR A 174 -15.20 0.03 -6.00
CA TYR A 174 -14.89 1.43 -6.32
C TYR A 174 -15.84 2.04 -7.37
N GLY A 175 -16.96 1.39 -7.70
CA GLY A 175 -17.93 1.92 -8.66
C GLY A 175 -17.36 2.00 -10.09
N LEU A 176 -17.49 3.17 -10.74
CA LEU A 176 -16.99 3.37 -12.12
C LEU A 176 -15.46 3.19 -12.23
N PHE A 177 -14.73 3.31 -11.13
CA PHE A 177 -13.28 3.21 -11.14
C PHE A 177 -12.78 1.77 -11.21
N ASN A 178 -13.59 0.76 -10.90
CA ASN A 178 -13.18 -0.65 -10.88
C ASN A 178 -12.43 -1.04 -12.17
N ASN A 179 -13.01 -0.70 -13.33
CA ASN A 179 -12.42 -1.02 -14.63
C ASN A 179 -11.11 -0.26 -14.92
N ILE A 180 -10.92 0.94 -14.35
CA ILE A 180 -9.73 1.78 -14.55
C ILE A 180 -8.50 1.16 -13.88
N HIS A 181 -8.70 0.57 -12.71
CA HIS A 181 -7.66 -0.13 -11.97
C HIS A 181 -7.83 -1.66 -12.04
N HIS A 182 -8.39 -2.15 -13.15
CA HIS A 182 -8.43 -3.56 -13.52
C HIS A 182 -9.03 -4.49 -12.46
N ASP A 183 -10.13 -4.06 -11.84
CA ASP A 183 -10.88 -4.80 -10.83
C ASP A 183 -10.05 -5.23 -9.62
N ILE A 184 -8.95 -4.53 -9.31
CA ILE A 184 -8.08 -4.86 -8.16
C ILE A 184 -8.81 -4.85 -6.80
N GLY A 185 -10.04 -4.31 -6.77
CA GLY A 185 -10.94 -4.41 -5.62
C GLY A 185 -11.28 -5.85 -5.21
N THR A 186 -11.05 -6.86 -6.05
CA THR A 186 -11.06 -8.29 -5.68
C THR A 186 -9.75 -8.71 -5.01
N HIS A 187 -9.37 -7.99 -3.96
CA HIS A 187 -8.03 -8.03 -3.40
C HIS A 187 -7.74 -9.32 -2.62
N VAL A 188 -8.75 -9.98 -2.05
CA VAL A 188 -8.59 -11.26 -1.33
C VAL A 188 -8.03 -12.33 -2.26
N ILE A 189 -8.61 -12.50 -3.45
CA ILE A 189 -8.12 -13.48 -4.42
C ILE A 189 -6.79 -13.05 -5.01
N HIS A 190 -6.60 -11.75 -5.25
CA HIS A 190 -5.31 -11.23 -5.67
C HIS A 190 -4.18 -11.59 -4.68
N HIS A 191 -4.46 -11.55 -3.37
CA HIS A 191 -3.50 -11.93 -2.33
C HIS A 191 -3.31 -13.43 -2.20
N LEU A 192 -4.38 -14.22 -2.25
CA LEU A 192 -4.29 -15.68 -2.10
C LEU A 192 -3.69 -16.36 -3.33
N PHE A 193 -3.90 -15.78 -4.52
CA PHE A 193 -3.50 -16.36 -5.80
C PHE A 193 -2.94 -15.28 -6.74
N PRO A 194 -1.79 -14.65 -6.40
CA PRO A 194 -1.24 -13.53 -7.17
C PRO A 194 -0.80 -13.89 -8.60
N GLN A 195 -0.75 -15.19 -8.93
CA GLN A 195 -0.49 -15.68 -10.28
C GLN A 195 -1.71 -15.59 -11.21
N ILE A 196 -2.92 -15.44 -10.66
CA ILE A 196 -4.12 -15.21 -11.46
C ILE A 196 -4.02 -13.80 -12.06
N PRO A 197 -4.08 -13.65 -13.39
CA PRO A 197 -3.99 -12.34 -14.01
C PRO A 197 -5.22 -11.50 -13.70
N HIS A 198 -5.05 -10.17 -13.69
CA HIS A 198 -6.09 -9.23 -13.27
C HIS A 198 -7.43 -9.42 -14.03
N TYR A 199 -7.37 -9.77 -15.32
CA TYR A 199 -8.55 -9.98 -16.17
C TYR A 199 -9.36 -11.25 -15.86
N HIS A 200 -8.87 -12.13 -14.97
CA HIS A 200 -9.63 -13.27 -14.44
C HIS A 200 -9.96 -13.15 -12.95
N LEU A 201 -9.58 -12.04 -12.27
CA LEU A 201 -9.78 -11.94 -10.82
C LEU A 201 -11.26 -11.92 -10.41
N VAL A 202 -12.13 -11.28 -11.19
CA VAL A 202 -13.58 -11.25 -10.94
C VAL A 202 -14.19 -12.65 -11.03
N GLU A 203 -13.81 -13.40 -12.07
CA GLU A 203 -14.24 -14.78 -12.28
C GLU A 203 -13.74 -15.69 -11.14
N ALA A 204 -12.45 -15.62 -10.81
CA ALA A 204 -11.84 -16.39 -9.74
C ALA A 204 -12.46 -16.06 -8.37
N THR A 205 -12.77 -14.79 -8.11
CA THR A 205 -13.49 -14.37 -6.89
C THR A 205 -14.86 -14.99 -6.81
N LYS A 206 -15.64 -14.95 -7.90
CA LYS A 206 -16.96 -15.60 -7.94
C LYS A 206 -16.87 -17.10 -7.65
N ALA A 207 -15.88 -17.79 -8.22
CA ALA A 207 -15.67 -19.22 -8.01
C ALA A 207 -15.22 -19.54 -6.56
N ALA A 208 -14.35 -18.73 -5.98
CA ALA A 208 -13.79 -18.96 -4.65
C ALA A 208 -14.76 -18.66 -3.51
N LYS A 209 -15.77 -17.77 -3.70
CA LYS A 209 -16.74 -17.39 -2.65
C LYS A 209 -17.36 -18.58 -1.93
N GLY A 210 -17.80 -19.60 -2.68
CA GLY A 210 -18.40 -20.81 -2.09
C GLY A 210 -17.43 -21.62 -1.23
N VAL A 211 -16.14 -21.64 -1.59
CA VAL A 211 -15.09 -22.35 -0.86
C VAL A 211 -14.66 -21.57 0.39
N LEU A 212 -14.51 -20.25 0.26
CA LEU A 212 -14.14 -19.37 1.38
C LEU A 212 -15.26 -19.27 2.43
N GLY A 213 -16.52 -19.41 2.00
CA GLY A 213 -17.69 -19.46 2.88
C GLY A 213 -17.73 -18.27 3.84
N LYS A 214 -17.85 -18.55 5.14
CA LYS A 214 -17.94 -17.52 6.20
C LYS A 214 -16.70 -16.62 6.33
N TYR A 215 -15.57 -16.99 5.71
CA TYR A 215 -14.34 -16.19 5.76
C TYR A 215 -14.29 -15.13 4.66
N TYR A 216 -15.12 -15.24 3.63
CA TYR A 216 -15.25 -14.19 2.62
C TYR A 216 -16.16 -13.07 3.09
N ARG A 217 -15.76 -11.82 2.85
CA ARG A 217 -16.50 -10.62 3.24
C ARG A 217 -16.95 -9.92 1.97
N GLU A 218 -18.26 -9.93 1.71
CA GLU A 218 -18.82 -9.23 0.56
C GLU A 218 -18.58 -7.72 0.68
N PRO A 219 -17.99 -7.06 -0.34
CA PRO A 219 -17.82 -5.63 -0.31
C PRO A 219 -19.18 -4.93 -0.41
N LYS A 220 -19.34 -3.86 0.38
CA LYS A 220 -20.47 -2.94 0.21
C LYS A 220 -20.45 -2.37 -1.21
N LYS A 221 -21.58 -2.48 -1.92
CA LYS A 221 -21.71 -1.98 -3.29
C LYS A 221 -21.65 -0.46 -3.34
N SER A 222 -20.88 0.04 -4.30
CA SER A 222 -20.80 1.47 -4.59
C SER A 222 -21.85 1.88 -5.61
N GLY A 223 -22.28 3.15 -5.52
CA GLY A 223 -22.87 3.83 -6.68
C GLY A 223 -21.78 4.15 -7.71
N PRO A 224 -22.03 5.07 -8.66
CA PRO A 224 -21.01 5.47 -9.62
C PRO A 224 -19.70 5.96 -8.98
N ILE A 225 -19.83 6.69 -7.85
CA ILE A 225 -18.71 7.19 -7.05
C ILE A 225 -18.75 6.52 -5.66
N PRO A 226 -17.63 5.98 -5.15
CA PRO A 226 -17.60 5.19 -3.93
C PRO A 226 -17.51 6.05 -2.65
N ILE A 227 -18.47 6.96 -2.42
CA ILE A 227 -18.43 7.93 -1.31
C ILE A 227 -18.27 7.24 0.06
N HIS A 228 -18.84 6.05 0.22
CA HIS A 228 -18.75 5.31 1.48
C HIS A 228 -17.30 4.91 1.86
N LEU A 229 -16.40 4.79 0.88
CA LEU A 229 -14.99 4.48 1.13
C LEU A 229 -14.24 5.65 1.79
N VAL A 230 -14.72 6.89 1.62
CA VAL A 230 -14.17 8.05 2.34
C VAL A 230 -14.38 7.90 3.84
N ASN A 231 -15.55 7.42 4.27
CA ASN A 231 -15.82 7.15 5.68
C ASN A 231 -14.92 6.02 6.20
N ASN A 232 -14.72 4.96 5.41
CA ASN A 232 -13.82 3.87 5.80
C ASN A 232 -12.39 4.36 6.01
N LEU A 233 -11.87 5.17 5.06
CA LEU A 233 -10.54 5.76 5.12
C LEU A 233 -10.38 6.68 6.35
N VAL A 234 -11.30 7.61 6.55
CA VAL A 234 -11.22 8.58 7.66
C VAL A 234 -11.37 7.88 9.01
N ASN A 235 -12.27 6.92 9.13
CA ASN A 235 -12.50 6.21 10.39
C ASN A 235 -11.32 5.31 10.75
N SER A 236 -10.75 4.59 9.78
CA SER A 236 -9.57 3.76 10.06
C SER A 236 -8.35 4.61 10.41
N LEU A 237 -8.11 5.72 9.71
CA LEU A 237 -7.00 6.62 10.07
C LEU A 237 -7.11 7.16 11.50
N LYS A 238 -8.34 7.44 11.97
CA LYS A 238 -8.61 7.91 13.35
C LYS A 238 -8.51 6.83 14.43
N GLN A 239 -8.56 5.55 14.05
CA GLN A 239 -8.70 4.45 15.00
C GLN A 239 -7.53 3.46 14.98
N ASP A 240 -6.86 3.30 13.84
CA ASP A 240 -5.86 2.26 13.56
C ASP A 240 -4.44 2.80 13.74
N HIS A 241 -4.08 3.17 14.98
CA HIS A 241 -2.80 3.85 15.25
C HIS A 241 -1.64 2.88 15.49
N TYR A 242 -1.85 1.82 16.27
CA TYR A 242 -0.80 0.84 16.59
C TYR A 242 -1.40 -0.52 17.00
N VAL A 243 -0.57 -1.54 17.12
CA VAL A 243 -0.93 -2.85 17.69
C VAL A 243 -0.13 -3.14 18.96
N SER A 244 -0.68 -3.98 19.85
CA SER A 244 -0.02 -4.41 21.09
C SER A 244 1.35 -5.03 20.81
N ASP A 245 2.36 -4.72 21.62
CA ASP A 245 3.68 -5.39 21.58
C ASP A 245 3.62 -6.86 22.03
N GLN A 246 2.52 -7.25 22.69
CA GLN A 246 2.29 -8.58 23.26
C GLN A 246 1.19 -9.33 22.52
N GLY A 247 1.32 -10.66 22.47
CA GLY A 247 0.36 -11.59 21.86
C GLY A 247 0.66 -11.94 20.40
N ASN A 248 0.17 -13.10 19.96
CA ASN A 248 0.39 -13.62 18.60
C ASN A 248 -0.74 -13.30 17.62
N ILE A 249 -1.93 -12.93 18.14
CA ILE A 249 -3.05 -12.38 17.38
C ILE A 249 -3.34 -11.02 17.99
N VAL A 250 -3.17 -9.96 17.20
CA VAL A 250 -3.35 -8.58 17.67
C VAL A 250 -4.27 -7.79 16.76
N PHE A 251 -4.89 -6.76 17.33
CA PHE A 251 -5.78 -5.87 16.62
C PHE A 251 -5.30 -4.44 16.79
N TYR A 252 -5.65 -3.58 15.84
CA TYR A 252 -5.38 -2.16 15.94
C TYR A 252 -6.02 -1.56 17.21
N GLN A 253 -5.29 -0.63 17.80
CA GLN A 253 -5.67 0.15 18.96
C GLN A 253 -5.55 1.64 18.63
N THR A 254 -6.42 2.42 19.26
CA THR A 254 -6.47 3.86 19.11
C THR A 254 -5.65 4.53 20.20
N ASP A 255 -4.81 5.49 19.81
CA ASP A 255 -4.23 6.47 20.73
C ASP A 255 -5.26 7.60 20.98
N PRO A 256 -5.91 7.65 22.14
CA PRO A 256 -6.89 8.70 22.42
C PRO A 256 -6.22 10.08 22.51
N TYR A 257 -4.92 10.15 22.81
CA TYR A 257 -4.21 11.41 23.05
C TYR A 257 -3.50 11.98 21.82
N LEU A 258 -3.62 11.35 20.64
CA LEU A 258 -2.93 11.79 19.42
C LEU A 258 -3.21 13.28 19.10
N TYR A 259 -4.44 13.71 19.35
CA TYR A 259 -4.91 15.07 19.08
C TYR A 259 -5.15 15.91 20.34
N HIS A 260 -4.85 15.39 21.54
CA HIS A 260 -5.00 16.14 22.80
C HIS A 260 -3.69 16.79 23.22
N TYR A 261 -3.77 17.96 23.85
CA TYR A 261 -2.62 18.74 24.32
C TYR A 261 -2.18 18.31 25.71
#